data_AF-A0AAJ6QYP5-F1
#
_entry.id   AF-A0AAJ6QYP5-F1
#
_cell.length_a   1.000
_cell.length_b   1.000
_cell.length_c   1.000
_cell.angle_alpha   90.00
_cell.angle_beta   90.00
_cell.angle_gamma   90.00
#
_symmetry.space_group_name_H-M   'P 1'
#
loop_
_entity.id
_entity.type
_entity.pdbx_description
1 polymer ?
#
loop_
_entity_poly.entity_id
_entity_poly.type
_entity_poly.pdbx_seq_one_letter_code
_entity_poly.pdbx_strand_id
1 'polypeptide(L)'
;MCGIFAYLNYLEPKTQREILECLIRGLKRLEYRGYDSSGIAFCGGPKDNQVKVIRKEGKVAVLENAVFESEEIDFDRTLDSHLGIAHTRWATHGAPSDRNSHPQRSDVSNGWWMKILFTE
;
A
#
# COMPACT_ATOMS: atom_id res chain seq x y z
N MET A 1 19.02 -2.13 0.65
CA MET A 1 18.35 -1.39 1.77
C MET A 1 16.85 -1.41 1.47
N CYS A 2 15.94 -0.94 2.32
CA CYS A 2 14.51 -0.89 1.96
C CYS A 2 13.98 0.55 2.07
N GLY A 3 12.81 0.80 1.48
CA GLY A 3 12.09 2.06 1.62
C GLY A 3 10.72 1.83 2.25
N ILE A 4 10.34 2.69 3.20
CA ILE A 4 9.03 2.71 3.84
C ILE A 4 8.44 4.09 3.66
N PHE A 5 7.18 4.15 3.28
CA PHE A 5 6.43 5.39 3.18
C PHE A 5 5.01 5.18 3.69
N ALA A 6 4.44 6.18 4.35
CA ALA A 6 3.05 6.17 4.79
C ALA A 6 2.44 7.54 4.52
N TYR A 7 1.17 7.55 4.17
CA TYR A 7 0.39 8.77 4.00
C TYR A 7 -0.83 8.68 4.93
N LEU A 8 -1.02 9.73 5.72
CA LEU A 8 -2.16 9.88 6.60
C LEU A 8 -2.78 11.24 6.33
N ASN A 9 -4.04 11.26 5.92
CA ASN A 9 -4.89 12.44 5.94
C ASN A 9 -5.87 12.32 7.10
N TYR A 10 -6.06 13.42 7.83
CA TYR A 10 -6.94 13.47 9.00
C TYR A 10 -7.76 14.75 8.93
N LEU A 11 -9.08 14.59 8.92
CA LEU A 11 -10.06 15.67 8.69
C LEU A 11 -9.74 16.52 7.46
N GLU A 12 -9.15 15.89 6.45
CA GLU A 12 -8.74 16.51 5.18
C GLU A 12 -9.20 15.60 4.05
N PRO A 13 -10.29 15.95 3.34
CA PRO A 13 -10.84 15.13 2.28
C PRO A 13 -9.82 14.90 1.16
N LYS A 14 -9.64 13.63 0.80
CA LYS A 14 -8.84 13.20 -0.35
C LYS A 14 -9.57 12.08 -1.06
N THR A 15 -9.49 12.08 -2.38
CA THR A 15 -9.95 10.95 -3.18
C THR A 15 -9.00 9.76 -3.01
N GLN A 16 -9.54 8.55 -3.19
CA GLN A 16 -8.74 7.34 -3.18
C GLN A 16 -7.62 7.40 -4.22
N ARG A 17 -7.88 7.99 -5.39
CA ARG A 17 -6.87 8.26 -6.42
C ARG A 17 -5.71 9.10 -5.88
N GLU A 18 -5.97 10.26 -5.28
CA GLU A 18 -4.92 11.15 -4.75
C GLU A 18 -4.07 10.46 -3.67
N ILE A 19 -4.71 9.68 -2.80
CA ILE A 19 -4.04 8.88 -1.77
C ILE A 19 -3.08 7.88 -2.41
N LEU A 20 -3.56 7.09 -3.37
CA LEU A 20 -2.75 6.06 -4.05
C LEU A 20 -1.61 6.67 -4.87
N GLU A 21 -1.86 7.77 -5.58
CA GLU A 21 -0.83 8.53 -6.29
C GLU A 21 0.26 9.06 -5.35
N CYS A 22 -0.13 9.55 -4.16
CA CYS A 22 0.80 10.01 -3.14
C CYS A 22 1.72 8.86 -2.66
N LEU A 23 1.15 7.69 -2.36
CA LEU A 23 1.90 6.51 -1.95
C LEU A 23 2.89 6.05 -3.03
N ILE A 24 2.44 5.93 -4.29
CA ILE A 24 3.28 5.52 -5.42
C ILE A 24 4.41 6.54 -5.66
N ARG A 25 4.10 7.84 -5.61
CA ARG A 25 5.12 8.89 -5.74
C ARG A 25 6.15 8.83 -4.61
N GLY A 26 5.72 8.53 -3.39
CA GLY A 26 6.59 8.28 -2.26
C GLY A 26 7.54 7.10 -2.51
N LEU A 27 7.01 5.98 -3.01
CA LEU A 27 7.83 4.80 -3.35
C LEU A 27 8.82 5.06 -4.47
N LYS A 28 8.43 5.78 -5.53
CA LYS A 28 9.34 6.15 -6.64
C LYS A 28 10.57 6.91 -6.13
N ARG A 29 10.41 7.78 -5.12
CA ARG A 29 11.53 8.50 -4.48
C ARG A 29 12.43 7.58 -3.66
N LEU A 30 11.93 6.43 -3.21
CA LEU A 30 12.66 5.47 -2.37
C LEU A 30 13.15 4.23 -3.15
N GLU A 31 12.83 4.12 -4.44
CA GLU A 31 13.14 2.94 -5.27
C GLU A 31 14.65 2.65 -5.34
N TYR A 32 15.50 3.68 -5.25
CA TYR A 32 16.96 3.51 -5.21
C TYR A 32 17.43 2.67 -4.00
N ARG A 33 16.63 2.55 -2.93
CA ARG A 33 16.97 1.76 -1.75
C ARG A 33 16.75 0.26 -1.98
N GLY A 34 15.73 -0.11 -2.75
CA GLY A 34 15.32 -1.48 -3.06
C GLY A 34 14.24 -1.52 -4.13
N TYR A 35 14.36 -2.47 -5.06
CA TYR A 35 13.54 -2.53 -6.29
C TYR A 35 13.23 -3.97 -6.73
N ASP A 36 13.51 -4.96 -5.87
CA ASP A 36 13.21 -6.36 -6.16
C ASP A 36 11.71 -6.62 -6.09
N SER A 37 11.03 -5.91 -5.19
CA SER A 37 9.57 -5.92 -5.11
C SER A 37 9.02 -4.73 -4.32
N SER A 38 7.73 -4.46 -4.48
CA SER A 38 7.05 -3.37 -3.78
C SER A 38 5.60 -3.71 -3.46
N GLY A 39 5.01 -2.97 -2.54
CA GLY A 39 3.59 -3.12 -2.21
C GLY A 39 3.01 -1.95 -1.46
N ILE A 40 1.68 -1.85 -1.52
CA ILE A 40 0.88 -0.88 -0.79
C ILE A 40 -0.24 -1.57 -0.01
N ALA A 41 -0.64 -0.98 1.10
CA ALA A 41 -1.84 -1.33 1.84
C ALA A 41 -2.68 -0.07 2.10
N PHE A 42 -3.99 -0.20 1.92
CA PHE A 42 -4.95 0.89 2.10
C PHE A 42 -6.33 0.31 2.45
N CYS A 43 -7.19 1.07 3.10
CA CYS A 43 -8.60 0.72 3.30
C CYS A 43 -9.53 1.62 2.47
N GLY A 44 -10.80 1.25 2.37
CA GLY A 44 -11.86 2.12 1.83
C GLY A 44 -12.38 3.15 2.84
N GLY A 45 -11.65 3.49 3.90
CA GLY A 45 -12.05 4.47 4.91
C GLY A 45 -12.54 3.88 6.23
N PRO A 46 -12.98 4.73 7.18
CA PRO A 46 -13.18 4.32 8.58
C PRO A 46 -14.25 3.25 8.80
N LYS A 47 -15.30 3.24 7.95
CA LYS A 47 -16.39 2.25 8.02
C LYS A 47 -16.08 0.96 7.24
N ASP A 48 -15.03 0.98 6.43
CA ASP A 48 -14.58 -0.18 5.67
C ASP A 48 -13.44 -0.85 6.43
N ASN A 49 -13.78 -1.94 7.12
CA ASN A 49 -12.80 -2.71 7.88
C ASN A 49 -11.87 -3.54 6.97
N GLN A 50 -12.10 -3.59 5.66
CA GLN A 50 -11.31 -4.40 4.77
C GLN A 50 -10.09 -3.63 4.26
N VAL A 51 -8.91 -4.02 4.74
CA VAL A 51 -7.64 -3.56 4.19
C VAL A 51 -7.42 -4.27 2.86
N LYS A 52 -7.17 -3.52 1.80
CA LYS A 52 -6.67 -4.03 0.52
C LYS A 52 -5.14 -3.95 0.52
N VAL A 53 -4.50 -5.01 0.02
CA VAL A 53 -3.04 -5.07 -0.14
C VAL A 53 -2.73 -5.49 -1.56
N ILE A 54 -1.97 -4.66 -2.25
CA ILE A 54 -1.48 -4.94 -3.59
C ILE A 54 0.03 -5.01 -3.51
N ARG A 55 0.59 -6.12 -4.00
CA ARG A 55 2.02 -6.42 -3.96
C ARG A 55 2.45 -6.90 -5.32
N LYS A 56 3.61 -6.44 -5.77
CA LYS A 56 4.19 -6.86 -7.04
C LYS A 56 5.70 -7.05 -6.91
N GLU A 57 6.17 -8.16 -7.46
CA GLU A 57 7.57 -8.34 -7.80
C GLU A 57 8.01 -7.32 -8.86
N GLY A 58 9.25 -6.85 -8.72
CA GLY A 58 9.87 -5.87 -9.59
C GLY A 58 9.75 -4.42 -9.10
N LYS A 59 10.00 -3.51 -10.04
CA LYS A 59 10.04 -2.07 -9.83
C LYS A 59 8.67 -1.50 -9.45
N VAL A 60 8.66 -0.30 -8.88
CA VAL A 60 7.45 0.42 -8.47
C VAL A 60 6.49 0.64 -9.64
N ALA A 61 6.98 0.74 -10.88
CA ALA A 61 6.15 0.84 -12.08
C ALA A 61 5.22 -0.38 -12.28
N VAL A 62 5.65 -1.58 -11.91
CA VAL A 62 4.81 -2.79 -12.01
C VAL A 62 3.66 -2.72 -11.00
N LEU A 63 3.95 -2.26 -9.79
CA LEU A 63 2.95 -2.02 -8.76
C LEU A 63 1.97 -0.92 -9.17
N GLU A 64 2.47 0.19 -9.71
CA GLU A 64 1.66 1.30 -10.20
C GLU A 64 0.60 0.84 -11.21
N ASN A 65 1.02 0.08 -12.24
CA ASN A 65 0.08 -0.46 -13.21
C ASN A 65 -0.96 -1.37 -12.54
N ALA A 66 -0.52 -2.30 -11.69
CA ALA A 66 -1.44 -3.21 -11.00
C ALA A 66 -2.46 -2.49 -10.09
N VAL A 67 -2.10 -1.34 -9.54
CA VAL A 67 -3.01 -0.50 -8.75
C VAL A 67 -4.01 0.19 -9.64
N PHE A 68 -3.56 0.90 -10.68
CA PHE A 68 -4.44 1.73 -11.51
C PHE A 68 -5.25 0.95 -12.55
N GLU A 69 -4.89 -0.30 -12.83
CA GLU A 69 -5.67 -1.23 -13.67
C GLU A 69 -6.68 -2.07 -12.88
N SER A 70 -6.72 -1.93 -11.54
CA SER A 70 -7.62 -2.73 -10.69
C SER A 70 -9.07 -2.27 -10.81
N GLU A 71 -9.95 -3.17 -11.25
CA GLU A 71 -11.41 -2.94 -11.30
C GLU A 71 -12.07 -2.94 -9.91
N GLU A 72 -11.38 -3.42 -8.88
CA GLU A 72 -11.91 -3.49 -7.51
C GLU A 72 -11.75 -2.18 -6.72
N ILE A 73 -11.09 -1.17 -7.28
CA ILE A 73 -10.81 0.09 -6.59
C ILE A 73 -11.77 1.16 -7.10
N ASP A 74 -12.59 1.68 -6.19
CA ASP A 74 -13.32 2.93 -6.41
C ASP A 74 -12.37 4.11 -6.18
N PHE A 75 -11.86 4.69 -7.28
CA PHE A 75 -10.89 5.77 -7.26
C PHE A 75 -11.49 7.13 -6.89
N ASP A 76 -12.78 7.34 -7.16
CA ASP A 76 -13.45 8.62 -6.97
C ASP A 76 -14.05 8.75 -5.56
N ARG A 77 -14.05 7.65 -4.79
CA ARG A 77 -14.38 7.67 -3.37
C ARG A 77 -13.54 8.69 -2.61
N THR A 78 -14.23 9.57 -1.89
CA THR A 78 -13.60 10.58 -1.03
C THR A 78 -13.56 10.09 0.42
N LEU A 79 -12.41 10.27 1.06
CA LEU A 79 -12.13 9.86 2.43
C LEU A 79 -11.64 11.06 3.26
N ASP A 80 -12.38 11.41 4.32
CA ASP A 80 -12.01 12.50 5.22
C ASP A 80 -10.80 12.16 6.10
N SER A 81 -10.64 10.87 6.41
CA SER A 81 -9.50 10.35 7.17
C SER A 81 -9.13 8.97 6.66
N HIS A 82 -7.84 8.79 6.37
CA HIS A 82 -7.31 7.55 5.84
C HIS A 82 -5.84 7.38 6.21
N LEU A 83 -5.41 6.12 6.28
CA LEU A 83 -4.02 5.73 6.43
C LEU A 83 -3.67 4.72 5.34
N GLY A 84 -2.69 5.08 4.52
CA GLY A 84 -2.06 4.20 3.55
C GLY A 84 -0.60 3.97 3.90
N ILE A 85 -0.13 2.74 3.70
CA ILE A 85 1.29 2.38 3.87
C ILE A 85 1.85 1.76 2.59
N ALA A 86 3.13 1.96 2.35
CA ALA A 86 3.82 1.56 1.16
C ALA A 86 5.25 1.10 1.48
N HIS A 87 5.75 0.11 0.77
CA HIS A 87 7.09 -0.42 0.99
C HIS A 87 7.80 -0.82 -0.32
N THR A 88 9.09 -0.52 -0.42
CA THR A 88 10.02 -1.06 -1.42
C THR A 88 11.02 -2.00 -0.75
N ARG A 89 11.16 -3.21 -1.30
CA ARG A 89 11.93 -4.31 -0.71
C ARG A 89 13.20 -4.58 -1.50
N TRP A 90 14.31 -4.76 -0.78
CA TRP A 90 15.51 -5.44 -1.25
C TRP A 90 15.55 -6.83 -0.62
N ALA A 91 15.50 -7.89 -1.41
CA ALA A 91 15.41 -9.26 -0.94
C ALA A 91 16.77 -9.75 -0.41
N THR A 92 16.87 -10.00 0.90
CA THR A 92 18.04 -10.67 1.51
C THR A 92 17.76 -12.15 1.82
N HIS A 93 16.50 -12.48 2.10
CA HIS A 93 16.03 -13.84 2.37
C HIS A 93 14.72 -14.08 1.62
N GLY A 94 14.61 -15.25 0.99
CA GLY A 94 13.47 -15.60 0.14
C GLY A 94 13.46 -14.82 -1.17
N ALA A 95 13.19 -15.52 -2.26
CA ALA A 95 13.15 -14.93 -3.59
C ALA A 95 12.16 -13.75 -3.66
N PRO A 96 12.44 -12.72 -4.47
CA PRO A 96 11.44 -11.73 -4.86
C PRO A 96 10.17 -12.43 -5.34
N SER A 97 9.02 -12.00 -4.84
CA SER A 97 7.69 -12.49 -5.23
C SER A 97 6.61 -11.61 -4.58
N ASP A 98 5.41 -11.59 -5.15
CA ASP A 98 4.25 -10.88 -4.59
C ASP A 98 4.00 -11.30 -3.12
N ARG A 99 4.15 -12.59 -2.79
CA ARG A 99 3.96 -13.13 -1.44
C ARG A 99 5.00 -12.62 -0.44
N ASN A 100 6.27 -12.58 -0.83
CA ASN A 100 7.36 -12.17 0.05
C ASN A 100 7.49 -10.63 0.16
N SER A 101 6.74 -9.90 -0.66
CA SER A 101 6.69 -8.44 -0.63
C SER A 101 5.94 -7.92 0.59
N HIS A 102 6.37 -6.77 1.08
CA HIS A 102 5.69 -6.05 2.14
C HIS A 102 4.58 -5.17 1.55
N PRO A 103 3.54 -4.81 2.32
CA PRO A 103 3.31 -5.16 3.73
C PRO A 103 2.86 -6.63 3.98
N GLN A 104 3.43 -7.28 5.01
CA GLN A 104 3.14 -8.68 5.44
C GLN A 104 2.02 -8.79 6.49
N ARG A 105 0.96 -9.56 6.22
CA ARG A 105 -0.22 -9.64 7.09
C ARG A 105 -0.04 -10.67 8.22
N SER A 106 -0.79 -10.52 9.31
CA SER A 106 -0.60 -11.27 10.56
C SER A 106 -1.39 -12.58 10.67
N ASP A 107 -2.49 -12.74 9.94
CA ASP A 107 -3.26 -13.99 9.96
C ASP A 107 -2.75 -15.00 8.92
N VAL A 108 -3.16 -16.26 9.12
CA VAL A 108 -2.70 -17.46 8.40
C VAL A 108 -2.94 -17.38 6.88
N SER A 109 -3.88 -16.55 6.43
CA SER A 109 -4.20 -16.35 5.02
C SER A 109 -3.53 -15.13 4.39
N ASN A 110 -2.75 -14.35 5.15
CA ASN A 110 -2.42 -12.97 4.81
C ASN A 110 -3.70 -12.14 4.50
N GLY A 111 -4.67 -12.09 5.40
CA GLY A 111 -5.94 -11.35 5.34
C GLY A 111 -6.03 -10.02 6.12
N TRP A 112 -5.22 -9.80 7.15
CA TRP A 112 -5.38 -8.72 8.14
C TRP A 112 -4.02 -8.19 8.64
N TRP A 113 -3.88 -6.87 8.67
CA TRP A 113 -2.80 -6.15 9.37
C TRP A 113 -3.32 -5.56 10.67
N MET A 114 -2.38 -5.25 11.55
CA MET A 114 -2.47 -4.39 12.73
C MET A 114 -3.71 -3.48 12.68
N LYS A 115 -4.68 -3.78 13.54
CA LYS A 115 -5.83 -2.94 13.80
C LYS A 115 -5.28 -1.63 14.39
N ILE A 116 -4.96 -0.66 13.55
CA ILE A 116 -4.86 0.73 13.98
C ILE A 116 -6.29 1.11 14.29
N LEU A 117 -6.67 0.78 15.53
CA LEU A 117 -7.93 1.13 16.14
C LEU A 117 -7.97 2.67 16.10
N PHE A 118 -8.61 3.23 15.08
CA PHE A 118 -9.32 4.49 15.27
C PHE A 118 -10.57 4.11 16.08
N THR A 119 -10.37 3.82 17.35
CA THR A 119 -11.46 3.82 18.32
C THR A 119 -11.86 5.27 18.50
N GLU A 120 -13.16 5.55 18.29
CA GLU A 120 -13.83 6.67 18.94
C GLU A 120 -13.59 6.65 20.46
#